data_AF-A0A351IWT1-F1
#
_entry.id   AF-A0A351IWT1-F1
#
_cell.length_a   1.000
_cell.length_b   1.000
_cell.length_c   1.000
_cell.angle_alpha   90.00
_cell.angle_beta   90.00
_cell.angle_gamma   90.00
#
_symmetry.space_group_name_H-M   'P 1'
#
loop_
_entity.id
_entity.type
_entity.pdbx_description
1 polymer ?
#
loop_
_entity_poly.entity_id
_entity_poly.type
_entity_poly.pdbx_seq_one_letter_code
_entity_poly.pdbx_strand_id
1 'polypeptide(L)' 'LHHLEGRVETVTYLGNAIVYGVGIDWMHLEVRCPATLAVDRRDVGDEVTVSFEPRHAAVVTG' A
#
# COMPACT_ATOMS: atom_id res chain seq x y z
N LEU A 1 -0.54 -12.07 -10.62
CA LEU A 1 -0.41 -11.17 -9.45
C LEU A 1 -1.60 -11.39 -8.53
N HIS A 2 -1.44 -11.07 -7.25
CA HIS A 2 -2.57 -10.92 -6.33
C HIS A 2 -2.91 -9.45 -6.18
N HIS A 3 -4.19 -9.19 -5.93
CA HIS A 3 -4.76 -7.86 -5.84
C HIS A 3 -5.65 -7.77 -4.60
N LEU A 4 -5.58 -6.63 -3.93
CA LEU A 4 -6.42 -6.30 -2.78
C LEU A 4 -6.96 -4.90 -2.99
N GLU A 5 -8.26 -4.74 -2.88
CA GLU A 5 -8.89 -3.43 -2.92
C GLU A 5 -8.91 -2.82 -1.53
N GLY A 6 -8.66 -1.52 -1.45
CA GLY A 6 -8.68 -0.80 -0.19
C GLY A 6 -8.73 0.71 -0.42
N ARG A 7 -8.70 1.44 0.69
CA ARG A 7 -8.74 2.89 0.68
C ARG A 7 -7.55 3.46 1.43
N VAL A 8 -6.97 4.54 0.92
CA VAL A 8 -5.88 5.24 1.60
C VAL A 8 -6.42 5.88 2.88
N GLU A 9 -5.85 5.51 4.02
CA GLU A 9 -6.18 6.04 5.34
C GLU A 9 -5.15 7.06 5.81
N THR A 10 -3.87 6.86 5.46
CA THR A 10 -2.77 7.76 5.84
C THR A 10 -1.77 7.91 4.71
N VAL A 11 -1.14 9.09 4.62
CA VAL A 11 -0.05 9.38 3.70
C VAL A 11 1.10 10.00 4.49
N THR A 12 2.22 9.30 4.57
CA THR A 12 3.42 9.75 5.30
C THR A 12 4.58 10.00 4.34
N TYR A 13 5.12 11.21 4.35
CA TYR A 13 6.26 11.61 3.52
C TYR A 13 7.57 11.41 4.28
N LEU A 14 8.44 10.53 3.76
CA LEU A 14 9.73 10.18 4.35
C LEU A 14 10.92 10.67 3.49
N GLY A 15 10.82 11.87 2.90
CA GLY A 15 11.87 12.50 2.09
C GLY A 15 12.15 11.78 0.76
N ASN A 16 12.67 10.54 0.82
CA ASN A 16 12.97 9.68 -0.32
C ASN A 16 11.83 8.72 -0.71
N ALA A 17 10.77 8.65 0.10
CA ALA A 17 9.64 7.75 -0.12
C ALA A 17 8.34 8.33 0.44
N ILE A 18 7.24 7.77 -0.02
CA ILE A 18 5.90 7.97 0.53
C ILE A 18 5.45 6.61 1.08
N VAL A 19 4.91 6.59 2.29
CA VAL A 19 4.27 5.42 2.86
C VAL A 19 2.77 5.68 2.91
N TYR A 20 2.02 4.82 2.25
CA TYR A 20 0.56 4.81 2.28
C TYR A 20 0.11 3.78 3.30
N GLY A 21 -0.69 4.20 4.28
CA GLY A 21 -1.51 3.27 5.05
C GLY A 21 -2.79 3.01 4.29
N VAL A 22 -3.04 1.76 3.94
CA VAL A 22 -4.21 1.32 3.18
C VAL A 22 -5.08 0.45 4.09
N GLY A 23 -6.31 0.89 4.30
CA GLY A 23 -7.34 0.10 4.96
C GLY A 23 -7.96 -0.88 3.97
N ILE A 24 -8.00 -2.15 4.37
CA ILE A 24 -8.71 -3.25 3.70
C ILE A 24 -9.70 -3.80 4.73
N ASP A 25 -10.83 -4.37 4.30
CA ASP A 25 -11.96 -4.76 5.16
C ASP A 25 -11.59 -5.38 6.53
N TRP A 26 -10.55 -6.23 6.56
CA TRP A 26 -10.12 -6.97 7.75
C TRP A 26 -8.68 -6.67 8.19
N MET A 27 -7.94 -5.80 7.49
CA MET A 27 -6.54 -5.48 7.84
C MET A 27 -6.10 -4.09 7.39
N HIS A 28 -5.04 -3.59 8.02
CA HIS A 28 -4.31 -2.42 7.57
C HIS A 28 -2.99 -2.84 6.93
N LEU A 29 -2.65 -2.24 5.79
CA LEU A 29 -1.44 -2.52 5.04
C LEU A 29 -0.61 -1.25 4.87
N GLU A 30 0.69 -1.35 5.10
CA GLU A 30 1.64 -0.28 4.78
C GLU A 30 2.29 -0.54 3.42
N VAL A 31 2.15 0.41 2.50
CA VAL A 31 2.75 0.34 1.17
C VAL A 31 3.76 1.46 1.00
N ARG A 32 5.03 1.11 0.91
CA ARG A 32 6.12 2.07 0.66
C ARG A 32 6.38 2.25 -0.83
N CYS A 33 6.24 3.46 -1.32
CA CYS A 33 6.57 3.86 -2.68
C CYS A 33 7.78 4.80 -2.69
N PRO A 34 8.86 4.51 -3.44
CA PRO A 34 9.96 5.46 -3.65
C PRO A 34 9.44 6.77 -4.27
N ALA A 35 9.95 7.91 -3.80
CA ALA A 35 9.48 9.22 -4.27
C ALA A 35 9.71 9.44 -5.78
N THR A 36 10.70 8.75 -6.36
CA THR A 36 10.99 8.77 -7.80
C THR A 36 9.92 8.08 -8.67
N LEU A 37 9.10 7.21 -8.07
CA LEU A 37 8.04 6.46 -8.74
C LEU A 37 6.63 6.96 -8.40
N ALA A 38 6.52 7.89 -7.44
CA ALA A 38 5.26 8.51 -7.02
C ALA A 38 4.84 9.65 -7.96
N VAL A 39 4.75 9.36 -9.26
CA VAL A 39 4.36 10.33 -10.30
C VAL A 39 2.90 10.77 -10.11
N ASP A 40 2.01 9.81 -9.83
CA ASP A 40 0.64 10.06 -9.36
C ASP A 40 0.54 9.71 -7.88
N ARG A 41 0.55 10.74 -7.05
CA ARG A 41 0.35 10.60 -5.60
C ARG A 41 -1.10 10.27 -5.31
N ARG A 42 -1.31 9.49 -4.25
CA ARG A 42 -2.63 9.20 -3.71
C ARG A 42 -2.86 10.01 -2.45
N ASP A 43 -4.09 10.44 -2.27
CA ASP A 43 -4.52 11.20 -1.11
C ASP A 43 -5.38 10.33 -0.19
N VAL A 44 -5.51 10.78 1.07
CA VAL A 44 -6.38 10.10 2.03
C VAL A 44 -7.81 10.11 1.50
N GLY A 45 -8.44 8.94 1.50
CA GLY A 45 -9.78 8.71 0.97
C GLY A 45 -9.80 8.09 -0.44
N ASP A 46 -8.67 8.03 -1.14
CA ASP A 46 -8.60 7.42 -2.47
C ASP A 46 -8.82 5.91 -2.41
N GLU A 47 -9.67 5.41 -3.31
CA GLU A 47 -9.79 3.97 -3.61
C GLU A 47 -8.57 3.50 -4.42
N VAL A 48 -7.95 2.42 -3.97
CA VAL A 48 -6.69 1.91 -4.53
C VAL A 48 -6.68 0.38 -4.58
N THR A 49 -6.05 -0.15 -5.63
CA THR A 49 -5.73 -1.57 -5.75
C THR A 49 -4.27 -1.80 -5.36
N VAL A 50 -4.04 -2.54 -4.29
CA VAL A 50 -2.69 -3.01 -3.93
C VAL A 50 -2.39 -4.29 -4.69
N SER A 51 -1.25 -4.32 -5.38
CA SER A 51 -0.83 -5.46 -6.20
C SER A 51 0.52 -6.00 -5.74
N PHE A 52 0.63 -7.31 -5.61
CA PHE A 52 1.90 -7.98 -5.27
C PHE A 52 2.03 -9.33 -5.97
N GLU A 53 3.26 -9.79 -6.12
CA GLU A 53 3.53 -11.12 -6.64
C GLU A 53 3.46 -12.15 -5.50
N PRO A 54 2.92 -13.36 -5.76
CA PRO A 54 2.78 -14.39 -4.71
C PRO A 54 4.10 -14.73 -4.01
N ARG A 55 5.23 -14.67 -4.73
CA ARG A 55 6.58 -14.92 -4.18
C ARG A 55 7.04 -13.93 -3.10
N HIS A 56 6.36 -12.78 -2.97
CA HIS A 56 6.66 -11.78 -1.95
C HIS A 56 5.78 -11.93 -0.71
N ALA A 57 4.90 -12.93 -0.66
CA ALA A 57 4.08 -13.25 0.50
C ALA A 57 4.57 -14.56 1.14
N ALA A 58 4.52 -14.62 2.47
CA ALA A 58 4.79 -15.83 3.24
C ALA A 58 3.60 -16.13 4.15
N VAL A 59 3.24 -17.42 4.26
CA VAL A 59 2.22 -17.88 5.20
C VAL A 59 2.94 -18.37 6.46
N VAL A 60 2.54 -17.85 7.61
CA VAL A 60 3.07 -18.25 8.91
C VAL A 60 1.96 -18.95 9.68
N THR A 61 2.17 -20.20 10.06
CA THR A 61 1.26 -20.99 10.90
C THR A 61 1.89 -21.22 12.27
N GLY A 62 1.11 -21.03 13.34
CA GLY A 62 1.50 -21.29 14.74
C GLY A 62 0.72 -22.44 15.35
#